data_AF-A0A7X5UZ18-F1
#
_entry.id   AF-A0A7X5UZ18-F1
#
_cell.length_a   1.000
_cell.length_b   1.000
_cell.length_c   1.000
_cell.angle_alpha   90.00
_cell.angle_beta   90.00
_cell.angle_gamma   90.00
#
_symmetry.space_group_name_H-M   'P 1'
#
loop_
_entity.id
_entity.type
_entity.pdbx_description
1 polymer ?
#
loop_
_entity_poly.entity_id
_entity_poly.type
_entity_poly.pdbx_seq_one_letter_code
_entity_poly.pdbx_strand_id
1 'polypeptide(L)'
;MRSKRGWCDVTIRNISPHGMMLLAPFPPRPGTYVEVRKASLALVGRVVWVKGKTLGIQLLERLNFNALLRAANESWAAGQGGAPQVGRGQDEPAAAAPPARETRYPLLGWLLAGAAIVFAGTCAAIILTHI
;
A
#
# COMPACT_ATOMS: atom_id res chain seq x y z
N MET A 1 -1.68 6.54 9.53
CA MET A 1 -2.88 7.41 9.55
C MET A 1 -3.00 8.08 10.92
N ARG A 2 -3.21 9.39 10.96
CA ARG A 2 -3.47 10.16 12.19
C ARG A 2 -4.95 10.46 12.34
N SER A 3 -5.46 10.28 13.55
CA SER A 3 -6.78 10.74 13.98
C SER A 3 -6.65 11.52 15.30
N LYS A 4 -7.79 11.90 15.91
CA LYS A 4 -7.81 12.48 17.27
C LYS A 4 -7.11 11.61 18.33
N ARG A 5 -7.01 10.28 18.10
CA ARG A 5 -6.36 9.33 19.01
C ARG A 5 -4.85 9.16 18.76
N GLY A 6 -4.28 9.92 17.83
CA GLY A 6 -2.87 9.81 17.45
C GLY A 6 -2.66 9.03 16.16
N TRP A 7 -1.43 8.57 15.97
CA TRP A 7 -0.98 7.81 14.80
C TRP A 7 -1.29 6.32 14.95
N CYS A 8 -1.69 5.69 13.86
CA CYS A 8 -1.83 4.24 13.74
C CYS A 8 -1.47 3.79 12.32
N ASP A 9 -0.89 2.61 12.20
CA ASP A 9 -0.60 2.02 10.90
C ASP A 9 -1.87 1.48 10.24
N VAL A 10 -1.94 1.63 8.92
CA VAL A 10 -3.09 1.22 8.11
C VAL A 10 -2.60 0.65 6.79
N THR A 11 -3.39 -0.24 6.20
CA THR A 11 -3.14 -0.75 4.85
C THR A 11 -4.08 -0.06 3.87
N ILE A 12 -3.54 0.49 2.79
CA ILE A 12 -4.35 1.00 1.67
C ILE A 12 -4.84 -0.21 0.85
N ARG A 13 -6.15 -0.34 0.64
CA ARG A 13 -6.78 -1.48 -0.03
C ARG A 13 -7.34 -1.13 -1.41
N ASN A 14 -7.77 0.11 -1.60
CA ASN A 14 -8.25 0.63 -2.88
C ASN A 14 -8.01 2.16 -2.93
N ILE A 15 -7.78 2.71 -4.11
CA ILE A 15 -7.43 4.10 -4.36
C ILE A 15 -8.23 4.62 -5.55
N SER A 16 -8.79 5.82 -5.43
CA SER A 16 -9.42 6.55 -6.51
C SER A 16 -8.98 8.02 -6.47
N PRO A 17 -9.28 8.84 -7.50
CA PRO A 17 -8.93 10.27 -7.49
C PRO A 17 -9.51 11.05 -6.30
N HIS A 18 -10.62 10.58 -5.72
CA HIS A 18 -11.37 11.31 -4.68
C HIS A 18 -11.33 10.63 -3.31
N GLY A 19 -10.67 9.48 -3.19
CA GLY A 19 -10.78 8.71 -1.96
C GLY A 19 -9.91 7.46 -1.92
N MET A 20 -9.90 6.84 -0.75
CA MET A 20 -9.17 5.59 -0.53
C MET A 20 -9.96 4.70 0.43
N MET A 21 -9.86 3.39 0.21
CA MET A 21 -10.27 2.39 1.18
C MET A 21 -9.05 1.99 2.01
N LEU A 22 -9.18 2.06 3.32
CA LEU A 22 -8.14 1.69 4.27
C LEU A 22 -8.61 0.48 5.10
N LEU A 23 -7.65 -0.31 5.57
CA LEU A 23 -7.81 -1.28 6.64
C LEU A 23 -7.07 -0.74 7.87
N ALA A 24 -7.78 -0.54 8.97
CA ALA A 24 -7.23 -0.01 10.22
C ALA A 24 -7.64 -0.89 11.40
N PRO A 25 -6.77 -1.10 12.41
CA PRO A 25 -7.13 -1.87 13.60
C PRO A 25 -8.26 -1.20 14.40
N PHE A 26 -8.25 0.13 14.46
CA PHE A 26 -9.23 0.95 15.18
C PHE A 26 -9.74 2.07 14.26
N PRO A 27 -10.70 1.79 13.36
CA PRO A 27 -11.18 2.76 12.39
C PRO A 27 -11.88 3.95 13.09
N PRO A 28 -11.54 5.21 12.75
CA PRO A 28 -12.26 6.37 13.24
C PRO A 28 -13.72 6.40 12.76
N ARG A 29 -14.60 7.06 13.53
CA ARG A 29 -16.03 7.16 13.19
C ARG A 29 -16.25 7.93 11.86
N PRO A 30 -17.30 7.60 11.08
CA PRO A 30 -17.72 8.45 9.97
C PRO A 30 -17.83 9.92 10.35
N GLY A 31 -17.46 10.80 9.44
CA GLY A 31 -17.37 12.24 9.65
C GLY A 31 -16.03 12.73 10.21
N THR A 32 -15.17 11.84 10.72
CA THR A 32 -13.86 12.22 11.28
C THR A 32 -12.88 12.60 10.18
N TYR A 33 -12.13 13.69 10.38
CA TYR A 33 -10.99 14.02 9.53
C TYR A 33 -9.76 13.23 9.95
N VAL A 34 -9.06 12.67 8.97
CA VAL A 34 -7.84 11.88 9.16
C VAL A 34 -6.76 12.34 8.19
N GLU A 35 -5.52 12.19 8.63
CA GLU A 35 -4.34 12.37 7.80
C GLU A 35 -3.73 11.01 7.47
N VAL A 36 -3.49 10.73 6.20
CA VAL A 36 -2.79 9.53 5.75
C VAL A 36 -1.42 9.95 5.23
N ARG A 37 -0.36 9.46 5.87
CA ARG A 37 1.02 9.66 5.43
C ARG A 37 1.59 8.36 4.88
N LYS A 38 2.37 8.48 3.80
CA LYS A 38 3.17 7.41 3.21
C LYS A 38 4.40 8.02 2.57
N ALA A 39 5.59 7.71 3.12
CA ALA A 39 6.84 8.35 2.75
C ALA A 39 6.68 9.89 2.73
N SER A 40 7.07 10.58 1.66
CA SER A 40 6.89 12.03 1.51
C SER A 40 5.45 12.49 1.27
N LEU A 41 4.50 11.58 0.97
CA LEU A 41 3.12 11.93 0.66
C LEU A 41 2.28 12.06 1.94
N ALA A 42 1.60 13.20 2.10
CA ALA A 42 0.57 13.44 3.10
C ALA A 42 -0.75 13.80 2.42
N LEU A 43 -1.84 13.11 2.82
CA LEU A 43 -3.19 13.32 2.30
C LEU A 43 -4.15 13.53 3.46
N VAL A 44 -5.08 14.49 3.32
CA VAL A 44 -6.13 14.73 4.32
C VAL A 44 -7.49 14.35 3.73
N GLY A 45 -8.32 13.68 4.52
CA GLY A 45 -9.65 13.27 4.10
C GLY A 45 -10.63 13.08 5.25
N ARG A 46 -11.90 12.97 4.90
CA ARG A 46 -13.01 12.69 5.82
C ARG A 46 -13.43 11.23 5.70
N VAL A 47 -13.59 10.54 6.83
CA VAL A 47 -14.16 9.19 6.84
C VAL A 47 -15.63 9.27 6.40
N VAL A 48 -16.00 8.54 5.34
CA VAL A 48 -17.37 8.54 4.79
C VAL A 48 -18.16 7.29 5.16
N TRP A 49 -17.48 6.17 5.40
CA TRP A 49 -18.11 4.93 5.86
C TRP A 49 -17.10 4.07 6.63
N VAL A 50 -17.60 3.17 7.48
CA VAL A 50 -16.82 2.16 8.21
C VAL A 50 -17.57 0.83 8.17
N LYS A 51 -16.87 -0.27 7.89
CA LYS A 51 -17.40 -1.64 7.93
C LYS A 51 -16.38 -2.58 8.58
N GLY A 52 -16.61 -2.96 9.84
CA GLY A 52 -15.63 -3.73 10.60
C GLY A 52 -14.32 -2.94 10.75
N LYS A 53 -13.21 -3.49 10.23
CA LYS A 53 -11.88 -2.84 10.24
C LYS A 53 -11.59 -2.02 8.98
N THR A 54 -12.47 -2.03 7.99
CA THR A 54 -12.29 -1.24 6.77
C THR A 54 -13.04 0.09 6.86
N LEU A 55 -12.48 1.11 6.25
CA LEU A 55 -13.08 2.42 6.16
C LEU A 55 -12.81 3.05 4.80
N GLY A 56 -13.77 3.83 4.33
CA GLY A 56 -13.60 4.70 3.17
C GLY A 56 -13.33 6.11 3.64
N ILE A 57 -12.34 6.75 3.04
CA ILE A 57 -12.09 8.18 3.19
C ILE A 57 -12.34 8.89 1.86
N GLN A 58 -12.96 10.06 1.94
CA GLN A 58 -13.01 11.03 0.85
C GLN A 58 -11.91 12.05 1.08
N LEU A 59 -11.04 12.23 0.09
CA LEU A 59 -9.95 13.19 0.18
C LEU A 59 -10.50 14.62 0.04
N LEU A 60 -9.88 15.56 0.75
CA LEU A 60 -10.16 16.99 0.60
C LEU A 60 -9.68 17.52 -0.76
N GLU A 61 -8.53 17.01 -1.21
CA GLU A 61 -7.93 17.34 -2.49
C GLU A 61 -7.86 16.11 -3.39
N ARG A 62 -7.92 16.34 -4.70
CA ARG A 62 -7.81 15.26 -5.68
C ARG A 62 -6.42 14.63 -5.59
N LEU A 63 -6.39 13.31 -5.56
CA LEU A 63 -5.16 12.54 -5.51
C LEU A 63 -4.31 12.75 -6.78
N ASN A 64 -3.05 13.12 -6.59
CA ASN A 64 -2.03 13.07 -7.63
C ASN A 64 -1.37 11.68 -7.67
N PHE A 65 -1.70 10.88 -8.68
CA PHE A 65 -1.17 9.52 -8.82
C PHE A 65 0.35 9.46 -9.00
N ASN A 66 0.96 10.45 -9.65
CA ASN A 66 2.41 10.50 -9.81
C ASN A 66 3.11 10.70 -8.46
N ALA A 67 2.54 11.55 -7.58
CA ALA A 67 3.05 11.72 -6.21
C ALA A 67 2.91 10.43 -5.39
N LEU A 68 1.80 9.71 -5.55
CA LEU A 68 1.58 8.42 -4.90
C LEU A 68 2.57 7.34 -5.34
N LEU A 69 2.83 7.22 -6.65
CA LEU A 69 3.79 6.27 -7.20
C LEU A 69 5.22 6.60 -6.75
N ARG A 70 5.61 7.88 -6.76
CA ARG A 70 6.90 8.33 -6.22
C ARG A 70 7.06 7.93 -4.76
N ALA A 71 6.06 8.23 -3.92
CA ALA A 71 6.04 7.84 -2.51
C ALA A 71 6.02 6.31 -2.29
N ALA A 72 5.64 5.50 -3.30
CA ALA A 72 5.78 4.03 -3.22
C ALA A 72 7.21 3.59 -3.45
N ASN A 73 7.86 4.17 -4.45
CA ASN A 73 9.25 3.87 -4.76
C ASN A 73 10.19 4.34 -3.64
N GLU A 74 9.92 5.47 -3.00
CA GLU A 74 10.68 5.94 -1.82
C GLU A 74 10.68 4.91 -0.69
N SER A 75 9.51 4.35 -0.37
CA SER A 75 9.40 3.34 0.70
C SER A 75 10.13 2.03 0.34
N TRP A 76 10.15 1.66 -0.94
CA TRP A 76 10.89 0.49 -1.42
C TRP A 76 12.40 0.73 -1.39
N ALA A 77 12.86 1.91 -1.81
CA ALA A 77 14.28 2.26 -1.75
C ALA A 77 14.79 2.30 -0.30
N ALA A 78 14.00 2.87 0.63
CA ALA A 78 14.33 2.87 2.04
C ALA A 78 14.35 1.44 2.64
N GLY A 79 13.41 0.58 2.24
CA GLY A 79 13.34 -0.81 2.68
C GLY A 79 14.41 -1.74 2.11
N GLN A 80 15.03 -1.37 0.97
CA GLN A 80 16.18 -2.10 0.41
C GLN A 80 17.50 -1.82 1.17
N GLY A 81 17.56 -0.76 1.99
CA GLY A 81 18.73 -0.39 2.78
C GLY A 81 18.69 -0.81 4.25
N GLY A 82 17.60 -1.39 4.76
CA GLY A 82 17.51 -1.76 6.17
C GLY A 82 16.24 -2.51 6.54
N ALA A 83 16.40 -3.54 7.38
CA ALA A 83 15.30 -4.25 8.04
C ALA A 83 14.30 -3.26 8.67
N PRO A 84 12.99 -3.60 8.74
CA PRO A 84 11.98 -2.70 9.28
C PRO A 84 12.31 -2.37 10.74
N GLN A 85 12.82 -1.15 10.98
CA GLN A 85 13.01 -0.63 12.33
C GLN A 85 11.64 -0.31 12.91
N VAL A 86 11.07 -1.30 13.60
CA VAL A 86 9.99 -1.11 14.55
C VAL A 86 10.54 -0.21 15.67
N GLY A 87 10.12 1.05 15.67
CA GLY A 87 10.20 1.99 16.79
C GLY A 87 11.53 2.06 17.54
N ARG A 88 12.44 2.94 17.10
CA ARG A 88 13.52 3.43 17.97
C ARG A 88 13.51 4.95 17.93
N GLY A 89 13.27 5.56 19.09
CA GLY A 89 13.32 7.01 19.30
C GLY A 89 14.67 7.56 18.82
N GLN A 90 14.62 8.76 18.26
CA GLN A 90 15.79 9.53 17.87
C GLN A 90 16.58 9.89 19.13
N ASP A 91 17.78 9.30 19.30
CA ASP A 91 18.92 9.79 20.07
C ASP A 91 20.08 8.77 19.96
N GLU A 92 20.97 8.89 18.95
CA GLU A 92 22.43 8.64 19.04
C GLU A 92 23.15 8.76 17.67
N PRO A 93 24.42 9.22 17.65
CA PRO A 93 25.12 9.65 16.44
C PRO A 93 25.85 8.53 15.69
N ALA A 94 26.18 8.86 14.44
CA ALA A 94 26.71 7.99 13.39
C ALA A 94 27.93 7.14 13.77
N ALA A 95 27.86 5.85 13.46
CA ALA A 95 29.02 4.97 13.35
C ALA A 95 28.90 4.06 12.11
N ALA A 96 29.95 4.14 11.30
CA ALA A 96 30.34 3.44 10.07
C ALA A 96 29.59 2.15 9.66
N ALA A 97 29.26 2.10 8.36
CA ALA A 97 28.82 0.90 7.63
C ALA A 97 30.00 0.03 7.15
N PRO A 98 29.86 -1.31 7.11
CA PRO A 98 30.69 -2.18 6.26
C PRO A 98 29.99 -2.51 4.91
N PRO A 99 30.74 -2.97 3.88
CA PRO A 99 30.30 -2.94 2.49
C PRO A 99 29.46 -4.15 2.03
N ALA A 100 28.64 -3.83 1.02
CA ALA A 100 27.93 -4.63 0.03
C ALA A 100 28.11 -6.16 0.01
N ARG A 101 26.97 -6.87 0.05
CA ARG A 101 26.82 -8.21 -0.53
C ARG A 101 25.73 -8.19 -1.60
N GLU A 102 26.19 -8.08 -2.84
CA GLU A 102 25.41 -8.21 -4.07
C GLU A 102 24.72 -9.59 -4.09
N THR A 103 23.38 -9.61 -4.11
CA THR A 103 22.64 -10.84 -4.41
C THR A 103 21.76 -10.56 -5.63
N ARG A 104 22.32 -10.88 -6.80
CA ARG A 104 21.62 -10.90 -8.08
C ARG A 104 20.56 -11.98 -8.05
N TYR A 105 19.30 -11.65 -8.33
CA TYR A 105 18.37 -12.49 -9.11
C TYR A 105 17.23 -11.65 -9.73
N PRO A 106 17.45 -10.90 -10.82
CA PRO A 106 16.38 -10.58 -11.74
C PRO A 106 16.28 -11.74 -12.75
N LEU A 107 15.09 -12.37 -12.89
CA LEU A 107 14.61 -13.12 -14.09
C LEU A 107 13.72 -14.33 -13.77
N LEU A 108 13.61 -14.82 -12.52
CA LEU A 108 12.75 -15.99 -12.23
C LEU A 108 11.27 -15.64 -11.98
N GLY A 109 10.96 -14.39 -11.59
CA GLY A 109 9.60 -13.99 -11.24
C GLY A 109 8.63 -13.86 -12.43
N TRP A 110 9.15 -13.69 -13.64
CA TRP A 110 8.33 -13.50 -14.85
C TRP A 110 7.80 -14.81 -15.45
N LEU A 111 8.36 -15.96 -15.10
CA LEU A 111 7.91 -17.25 -15.64
C LEU A 111 6.64 -17.78 -14.96
N LEU A 112 6.28 -17.30 -13.76
CA LEU A 112 5.07 -17.73 -13.05
C LEU A 112 3.81 -16.93 -13.44
N ALA A 113 3.95 -15.77 -14.09
CA ALA A 113 2.81 -14.95 -14.51
C ALA A 113 2.17 -15.41 -15.84
N GLY A 114 2.86 -16.22 -16.65
CA GLY A 114 2.39 -16.65 -17.97
C GLY A 114 1.43 -17.85 -17.97
N ALA A 115 1.34 -18.62 -16.88
CA ALA A 115 0.61 -19.90 -16.88
C ALA A 115 -0.91 -19.79 -16.63
N ALA A 116 -1.43 -18.60 -16.25
CA ALA A 116 -2.85 -18.45 -15.91
C ALA A 116 -3.78 -18.15 -17.10
N ILE A 117 -3.25 -17.78 -18.27
CA ILE A 117 -4.08 -17.36 -19.43
C ILE A 117 -4.49 -18.55 -20.32
N VAL A 118 -3.81 -19.70 -20.24
CA VAL A 118 -4.11 -20.85 -21.13
C VAL A 118 -5.26 -21.74 -20.61
N PHE A 119 -5.55 -21.77 -19.30
CA PHE A 119 -6.57 -22.68 -18.75
C PHE A 119 -8.03 -22.20 -18.87
N ALA A 120 -8.27 -20.92 -19.18
CA ALA A 120 -9.64 -20.40 -19.33
C ALA A 120 -10.24 -20.60 -20.74
N GLY A 121 -9.41 -20.95 -21.74
CA GLY A 121 -9.85 -21.16 -23.12
C GLY A 121 -10.46 -22.53 -23.41
N THR A 122 -10.18 -23.54 -22.59
CA THR A 122 -10.63 -24.93 -22.85
C THR A 122 -12.02 -25.24 -22.28
N CYS A 123 -12.50 -24.53 -21.24
CA CYS A 123 -13.83 -24.79 -20.69
C CYS A 123 -14.99 -24.33 -21.59
N ALA A 124 -14.77 -23.39 -22.51
CA ALA A 124 -15.83 -22.87 -23.38
C ALA A 124 -16.16 -23.79 -24.58
N ALA A 125 -15.24 -24.68 -24.99
CA ALA A 125 -15.43 -25.52 -26.17
C ALA A 125 -16.22 -26.81 -25.90
N ILE A 126 -16.26 -27.30 -24.65
CA ILE A 126 -16.94 -28.57 -24.30
C ILE A 126 -18.45 -28.40 -24.13
N ILE A 127 -18.93 -27.19 -23.86
CA ILE A 127 -20.37 -26.94 -23.65
C ILE A 127 -21.12 -26.82 -24.98
N LEU A 128 -20.43 -26.52 -26.09
CA LEU A 128 -21.06 -26.33 -27.41
C LEU A 128 -21.23 -27.63 -28.22
N THR A 129 -20.68 -28.76 -27.78
CA THR A 129 -20.77 -30.05 -28.50
C THR A 129 -21.81 -31.02 -27.93
N HIS A 130 -22.60 -30.60 -26.94
CA HIS A 130 -23.58 -31.46 -26.26
C HIS A 130 -25.00 -30.87 -26.12
N ILE A 131 -25.38 -29.91 -26.99
CA ILE A 131 -26.78 -29.48 -27.18
C ILE A 131 -27.16 -29.63 -28.65
#